data_AF-A0A967S0S3-F1
#
_entry.id   AF-A0A967S0S3-F1
#
_cell.length_a   1.000
_cell.length_b   1.000
_cell.length_c   1.000
_cell.angle_alpha   90.00
_cell.angle_beta   90.00
_cell.angle_gamma   90.00
#
_symmetry.space_group_name_H-M   'P 1'
#
loop_
_entity.id
_entity.type
_entity.pdbx_description
1 polymer ?
#
loop_
_entity_poly.entity_id
_entity_poly.type
_entity_poly.pdbx_seq_one_letter_code
_entity_poly.pdbx_strand_id
1 'polypeptide(L)'
;RVVDEVKGDRDDIIISTHCHNDLGLAVANSLAGVENGARQVEGAINGIGERAGNTSVEEVVMALNTRKDHFGFEVGVDTTELYETSRLVSRLTGYPVQYNKAVVGRNAFAHESGIHQHGVLAERTTYEIMDPVAVGQAGTKIVLGKHSGRAGFGDALKKMDIVLED
;
A
#
# COMPACT_ATOMS: atom_id res chain seq x y z
N ARG A 1 -9.51 1.15 -24.77
CA ARG A 1 -8.59 0.60 -25.82
C ARG A 1 -8.26 -0.87 -25.63
N VAL A 2 -7.84 -1.35 -24.44
CA VAL A 2 -7.53 -2.78 -24.22
C VAL A 2 -8.74 -3.68 -24.50
N VAL A 3 -9.91 -3.43 -23.88
CA VAL A 3 -11.12 -4.20 -24.21
C VAL A 3 -11.59 -3.94 -25.64
N ASP A 4 -11.62 -2.68 -26.08
CA ASP A 4 -12.13 -2.34 -27.41
C ASP A 4 -11.33 -2.97 -28.56
N GLU A 5 -10.00 -3.08 -28.43
CA GLU A 5 -9.14 -3.66 -29.47
C GLU A 5 -8.92 -5.18 -29.29
N VAL A 6 -8.88 -5.69 -28.05
CA VAL A 6 -8.52 -7.09 -27.78
C VAL A 6 -9.76 -7.98 -27.60
N LYS A 7 -10.77 -7.52 -26.84
CA LYS A 7 -11.98 -8.29 -26.59
C LYS A 7 -12.88 -8.30 -27.83
N GLY A 8 -13.09 -7.12 -28.43
CA GLY A 8 -14.08 -6.92 -29.49
C GLY A 8 -15.48 -7.28 -28.99
N ASP A 9 -16.30 -7.92 -29.83
CA ASP A 9 -17.70 -8.29 -29.52
C ASP A 9 -17.84 -9.59 -28.71
N ARG A 10 -16.73 -10.17 -28.23
CA ARG A 10 -16.72 -11.47 -27.52
C ARG A 10 -17.03 -11.28 -26.04
N ASP A 11 -18.29 -11.30 -25.67
CA ASP A 11 -18.70 -11.12 -24.26
C ASP A 11 -18.43 -12.32 -23.34
N ASP A 12 -18.08 -13.47 -23.91
CA ASP A 12 -17.82 -14.73 -23.21
C ASP A 12 -16.41 -14.85 -22.61
N ILE A 13 -15.52 -13.87 -22.86
CA ILE A 13 -14.15 -13.90 -22.37
C ILE A 13 -13.86 -12.85 -21.29
N ILE A 14 -13.03 -13.24 -20.33
CA ILE A 14 -12.45 -12.35 -19.31
C ILE A 14 -11.06 -11.92 -19.77
N ILE A 15 -10.81 -10.62 -19.82
CA ILE A 15 -9.48 -10.07 -20.10
C ILE A 15 -8.68 -9.99 -18.80
N SER A 16 -7.48 -10.57 -18.82
CA SER A 16 -6.48 -10.52 -17.76
C SER A 16 -5.33 -9.58 -18.13
N THR A 17 -4.78 -8.87 -17.15
CA THR A 17 -3.52 -8.13 -17.29
C THR A 17 -2.43 -8.81 -16.48
N HIS A 18 -1.31 -9.15 -17.13
CA HIS A 18 -0.08 -9.62 -16.48
C HIS A 18 1.06 -8.66 -16.82
N CYS A 19 1.49 -7.86 -15.84
CA CYS A 19 2.51 -6.82 -16.07
C CYS A 19 3.77 -7.10 -15.27
N HIS A 20 4.92 -6.95 -15.92
CA HIS A 20 6.23 -6.99 -15.27
C HIS A 20 6.69 -5.59 -14.88
N ASN A 21 7.57 -5.52 -13.87
CA ASN A 21 7.92 -4.27 -13.19
C ASN A 21 9.31 -3.71 -13.55
N ASP A 22 9.86 -4.08 -14.71
CA ASP A 22 11.22 -3.67 -15.15
C ASP A 22 11.42 -2.13 -15.15
N LEU A 23 10.35 -1.36 -15.36
CA LEU A 23 10.36 0.11 -15.36
C LEU A 23 9.58 0.73 -14.18
N GLY A 24 9.18 -0.07 -13.19
CA GLY A 24 8.38 0.42 -12.05
C GLY A 24 6.92 0.77 -12.39
N LEU A 25 6.38 0.24 -13.49
CA LEU A 25 5.04 0.58 -14.00
C LEU A 25 4.02 -0.54 -13.90
N ALA A 26 4.34 -1.68 -13.27
CA ALA A 26 3.46 -2.86 -13.31
C ALA A 26 2.07 -2.59 -12.72
N VAL A 27 2.01 -2.00 -11.52
CA VAL A 27 0.75 -1.65 -10.84
C VAL A 27 -0.05 -0.63 -11.65
N ALA A 28 0.60 0.42 -12.15
CA ALA A 28 -0.06 1.45 -12.96
C ALA A 28 -0.67 0.86 -14.25
N ASN A 29 0.08 0.01 -14.95
CA ASN A 29 -0.40 -0.65 -16.17
C ASN A 29 -1.55 -1.63 -15.89
N SER A 30 -1.49 -2.38 -14.79
CA SER A 30 -2.59 -3.26 -14.37
C SER A 30 -3.86 -2.47 -14.04
N LEU A 31 -3.76 -1.36 -13.29
CA LEU A 31 -4.91 -0.50 -12.99
C LEU A 31 -5.49 0.15 -14.26
N ALA A 32 -4.64 0.63 -15.17
CA ALA A 32 -5.08 1.16 -16.46
C ALA A 32 -5.82 0.08 -17.29
N GLY A 33 -5.38 -1.18 -17.20
CA GLY A 33 -6.09 -2.32 -17.78
C GLY A 33 -7.48 -2.51 -17.18
N VAL A 34 -7.62 -2.43 -15.85
CA VAL A 34 -8.91 -2.53 -15.13
C VAL A 34 -9.87 -1.42 -15.56
N GLU A 35 -9.39 -0.16 -15.61
CA GLU A 35 -10.18 0.98 -16.10
C GLU A 35 -10.64 0.79 -17.55
N ASN A 36 -9.83 0.11 -18.36
CA ASN A 36 -10.13 -0.22 -19.75
C ASN A 36 -10.81 -1.58 -19.93
N GLY A 37 -11.39 -2.13 -18.85
CA GLY A 37 -12.31 -3.26 -18.91
C GLY A 37 -11.71 -4.65 -18.62
N ALA A 38 -10.43 -4.74 -18.26
CA ALA A 38 -9.88 -5.98 -17.70
C ALA A 38 -10.61 -6.32 -16.38
N ARG A 39 -10.81 -7.62 -16.14
CA ARG A 39 -11.50 -8.13 -14.95
C ARG A 39 -10.68 -9.15 -14.16
N GLN A 40 -9.44 -9.40 -14.60
CA GLN A 40 -8.45 -10.17 -13.89
C GLN A 40 -7.12 -9.43 -13.91
N VAL A 41 -6.40 -9.44 -12.79
CA VAL A 41 -5.04 -8.93 -12.67
C VAL A 41 -4.17 -10.05 -12.13
N GLU A 42 -3.11 -10.38 -12.86
CA GLU A 42 -2.10 -11.35 -12.45
C GLU A 42 -0.93 -10.62 -11.79
N GLY A 43 -0.41 -11.20 -10.72
CA GLY A 43 0.63 -10.60 -9.91
C GLY A 43 1.16 -11.55 -8.85
N ALA A 44 2.03 -11.04 -7.99
CA ALA A 44 2.56 -11.77 -6.84
C ALA A 44 2.58 -10.89 -5.58
N ILE A 45 2.44 -11.52 -4.42
CA ILE A 45 2.70 -10.86 -3.13
C ILE A 45 4.15 -10.39 -3.11
N ASN A 46 4.38 -9.18 -2.59
CA ASN A 46 5.67 -8.51 -2.62
C ASN A 46 6.20 -8.16 -4.02
N GLY A 47 5.43 -8.43 -5.07
CA GLY A 47 5.86 -8.24 -6.46
C GLY A 47 6.97 -9.19 -6.89
N ILE A 48 7.18 -10.32 -6.22
CA ILE A 48 8.22 -11.29 -6.60
C ILE A 48 7.96 -11.86 -8.01
N GLY A 49 9.02 -12.25 -8.70
CA GLY A 49 8.94 -12.85 -10.04
C GLY A 49 10.26 -12.71 -10.78
N GLU A 50 10.23 -13.00 -12.08
CA GLU A 50 11.39 -12.84 -12.95
C GLU A 50 11.90 -11.39 -12.98
N ARG A 51 13.23 -11.22 -12.97
CA ARG A 51 13.92 -9.91 -13.07
C ARG A 51 13.50 -8.94 -11.97
N ALA A 52 12.85 -7.83 -12.34
CA ALA A 52 12.30 -6.83 -11.41
C ALA A 52 10.95 -7.23 -10.80
N GLY A 53 10.42 -8.38 -11.20
CA GLY A 53 9.21 -8.97 -10.64
C GLY A 53 7.93 -8.65 -11.41
N ASN A 54 6.81 -9.00 -10.77
CA ASN A 54 5.46 -8.85 -11.30
C ASN A 54 4.72 -7.67 -10.65
N THR A 55 3.51 -7.37 -11.12
CA THR A 55 2.56 -6.53 -10.39
C THR A 55 2.42 -6.99 -8.94
N SER A 56 2.55 -6.05 -7.99
CA SER A 56 2.37 -6.33 -6.57
C SER A 56 0.87 -6.43 -6.24
N VAL A 57 0.43 -7.60 -5.78
CA VAL A 57 -1.00 -7.86 -5.51
C VAL A 57 -1.55 -6.93 -4.43
N GLU A 58 -0.82 -6.76 -3.34
CA GLU A 58 -1.22 -5.91 -2.21
C GLU A 58 -1.36 -4.44 -2.61
N GLU A 59 -0.58 -3.97 -3.59
CA GLU A 59 -0.62 -2.59 -4.07
C GLU A 59 -1.83 -2.37 -4.97
N VAL A 60 -2.15 -3.31 -5.87
CA VAL A 60 -3.36 -3.24 -6.70
C VAL A 60 -4.63 -3.33 -5.84
N VAL A 61 -4.67 -4.29 -4.91
CA VAL A 61 -5.80 -4.47 -3.99
C VAL A 61 -6.05 -3.19 -3.20
N MET A 62 -5.00 -2.61 -2.61
CA MET A 62 -5.16 -1.39 -1.83
C MET A 62 -5.44 -0.16 -2.70
N ALA A 63 -4.94 -0.07 -3.92
CA ALA A 63 -5.32 1.01 -4.83
C ALA A 63 -6.82 0.99 -5.14
N LEU A 64 -7.38 -0.18 -5.48
CA LEU A 64 -8.82 -0.34 -5.74
C LEU A 64 -9.65 -0.08 -4.49
N ASN A 65 -9.22 -0.59 -3.32
CA ASN A 65 -9.95 -0.41 -2.07
C ASN A 65 -9.88 1.03 -1.52
N THR A 66 -8.73 1.69 -1.66
CA THR A 66 -8.52 3.07 -1.17
C THR A 66 -9.21 4.09 -2.08
N ARG A 67 -9.20 3.84 -3.40
CA ARG A 67 -9.78 4.74 -4.40
C ARG A 67 -11.06 4.17 -5.02
N LYS A 68 -11.95 3.64 -4.18
CA LYS A 68 -13.30 3.20 -4.60
C LYS A 68 -14.08 4.32 -5.28
N ASP A 69 -13.86 5.57 -4.86
CA ASP A 69 -14.42 6.78 -5.47
C ASP A 69 -14.05 6.95 -6.95
N HIS A 70 -12.90 6.41 -7.36
CA HIS A 70 -12.37 6.53 -8.72
C HIS A 70 -12.58 5.26 -9.54
N PHE A 71 -12.21 4.10 -8.98
CA PHE A 71 -12.24 2.84 -9.72
C PHE A 71 -13.63 2.19 -9.72
N GLY A 72 -14.41 2.35 -8.64
CA GLY A 72 -15.74 1.74 -8.54
C GLY A 72 -15.77 0.21 -8.54
N PHE A 73 -14.64 -0.46 -8.24
CA PHE A 73 -14.54 -1.92 -8.20
C PHE A 73 -14.30 -2.42 -6.77
N GLU A 74 -14.86 -3.59 -6.48
CA GLU A 74 -14.61 -4.33 -5.24
C GLU A 74 -13.80 -5.60 -5.54
N VAL A 75 -12.90 -5.94 -4.62
CA VAL A 75 -12.12 -7.17 -4.63
C VAL A 75 -12.43 -7.97 -3.38
N GLY A 76 -12.61 -9.28 -3.51
CA GLY A 76 -12.93 -10.18 -2.40
C GLY A 76 -11.72 -10.56 -1.54
N VAL A 77 -10.75 -9.65 -1.39
CA VAL A 77 -9.52 -9.89 -0.62
C VAL A 77 -9.71 -9.32 0.78
N ASP A 78 -9.39 -10.13 1.80
CA ASP A 78 -9.25 -9.62 3.16
C ASP A 78 -7.97 -8.78 3.26
N THR A 79 -8.12 -7.47 3.27
CA THR A 79 -6.99 -6.54 3.28
C THR A 79 -6.23 -6.57 4.60
N THR A 80 -6.84 -7.04 5.68
CA THR A 80 -6.22 -7.10 7.02
C THR A 80 -5.15 -8.19 7.13
N GLU A 81 -5.10 -9.12 6.17
CA GLU A 81 -4.10 -10.20 6.10
C GLU A 81 -2.90 -9.85 5.21
N LEU A 82 -2.91 -8.69 4.54
CA LEU A 82 -1.87 -8.32 3.56
C LEU A 82 -0.48 -8.20 4.21
N TYR A 83 -0.38 -7.56 5.38
CA TYR A 83 0.90 -7.38 6.07
C TYR A 83 1.54 -8.73 6.47
N GLU A 84 0.77 -9.60 7.13
CA GLU A 84 1.28 -10.91 7.57
C GLU A 84 1.56 -11.84 6.39
N THR A 85 0.74 -11.80 5.33
CA THR A 85 0.99 -12.55 4.09
C THR A 85 2.31 -12.10 3.43
N SER A 86 2.55 -10.79 3.35
CA SER A 86 3.81 -10.22 2.87
C SER A 86 5.01 -10.74 3.67
N ARG A 87 4.90 -10.75 5.02
CA ARG A 87 5.95 -11.28 5.90
C ARG A 87 6.15 -12.77 5.73
N LEU A 88 5.08 -13.54 5.57
CA LEU A 88 5.15 -14.99 5.35
C LEU A 88 5.92 -15.30 4.06
N VAL A 89 5.56 -14.64 2.94
CA VAL A 89 6.27 -14.81 1.67
C VAL A 89 7.74 -14.42 1.81
N SER A 90 8.04 -13.33 2.50
CA SER A 90 9.43 -12.91 2.76
C SER A 90 10.21 -13.96 3.54
N ARG A 91 9.62 -14.55 4.60
CA ARG A 91 10.25 -15.61 5.40
C ARG A 91 10.50 -16.88 4.59
N LEU A 92 9.54 -17.29 3.76
CA LEU A 92 9.63 -18.53 3.00
C LEU A 92 10.58 -18.44 1.81
N THR A 93 10.69 -17.27 1.19
CA THR A 93 11.50 -17.08 -0.02
C THR A 93 12.88 -16.51 0.26
N GLY A 94 13.10 -15.93 1.45
CA GLY A 94 14.35 -15.25 1.82
C GLY A 94 14.51 -13.85 1.22
N TYR A 95 13.57 -13.37 0.39
CA TYR A 95 13.60 -12.00 -0.13
C TYR A 95 13.11 -11.02 0.92
N PRO A 96 13.95 -10.08 1.41
CA PRO A 96 13.53 -9.11 2.40
C PRO A 96 12.58 -8.08 1.77
N VAL A 97 11.52 -7.73 2.50
CA VAL A 97 10.64 -6.62 2.09
C VAL A 97 11.32 -5.29 2.39
N GLN A 98 11.39 -4.43 1.38
CA GLN A 98 11.91 -3.06 1.52
C GLN A 98 11.16 -2.29 2.61
N TYR A 99 11.87 -1.46 3.38
CA TYR A 99 11.26 -0.74 4.50
C TYR A 99 10.19 0.25 4.04
N ASN A 100 10.42 0.90 2.90
CA ASN A 100 9.54 1.87 2.25
C ASN A 100 8.67 1.26 1.14
N LYS A 101 8.52 -0.08 1.08
CA LYS A 101 7.59 -0.69 0.13
C LYS A 101 6.18 -0.16 0.39
N ALA A 102 5.47 0.20 -0.68
CA ALA A 102 4.08 0.62 -0.59
C ALA A 102 3.23 -0.45 0.13
N VAL A 103 2.24 -0.01 0.91
CA VAL A 103 1.28 -0.85 1.65
C VAL A 103 1.89 -1.65 2.82
N VAL A 104 2.83 -2.54 2.56
CA VAL A 104 3.34 -3.55 3.53
C VAL A 104 4.75 -3.26 4.06
N GLY A 105 5.36 -2.16 3.64
CA GLY A 105 6.63 -1.68 4.19
C GLY A 105 6.49 -1.28 5.66
N ARG A 106 7.53 -1.54 6.47
CA ARG A 106 7.55 -1.15 7.89
C ARG A 106 7.41 0.36 8.09
N ASN A 107 7.85 1.15 7.11
CA ASN A 107 7.79 2.61 7.14
C ASN A 107 6.59 3.18 6.37
N ALA A 108 5.70 2.36 5.81
CA ALA A 108 4.58 2.82 5.00
C ALA A 108 3.62 3.75 5.76
N PHE A 109 3.59 3.65 7.10
CA PHE A 109 2.77 4.47 8.01
C PHE A 109 3.60 5.09 9.15
N ALA A 110 4.88 5.34 8.88
CA ALA A 110 5.79 5.95 9.84
C ALA A 110 6.00 7.43 9.53
N HIS A 111 5.88 8.29 10.55
CA HIS A 111 6.03 9.75 10.42
C HIS A 111 7.12 10.27 11.37
N GLU A 112 8.16 10.88 10.79
CA GLU A 112 9.31 11.43 11.57
C GLU A 112 9.34 12.97 11.56
N SER A 113 9.03 13.59 10.42
CA SER A 113 9.09 15.04 10.25
C SER A 113 8.12 15.75 11.19
N GLY A 114 8.56 16.79 11.89
CA GLY A 114 7.75 17.50 12.88
C GLY A 114 6.41 18.03 12.35
N ILE A 115 6.34 18.47 11.10
CA ILE A 115 5.07 18.92 10.49
C ILE A 115 4.15 17.74 10.16
N HIS A 116 4.71 16.59 9.77
CA HIS A 116 3.93 15.35 9.53
C HIS A 116 3.40 14.81 10.87
N GLN A 117 4.25 14.77 11.90
CA GLN A 117 3.85 14.35 13.24
C GLN A 117 2.71 15.22 13.77
N HIS A 118 2.83 16.55 13.67
CA HIS A 118 1.76 17.46 14.09
C HIS A 118 0.48 17.25 13.27
N GLY A 119 0.58 17.17 11.94
CA GLY A 119 -0.59 16.96 11.07
C GLY A 119 -1.31 15.65 11.39
N VAL A 120 -0.59 14.55 11.55
CA VAL A 120 -1.17 13.23 11.86
C VAL A 120 -1.77 13.18 13.26
N LEU A 121 -1.16 13.84 14.25
CA LEU A 121 -1.72 13.94 15.61
C LEU A 121 -2.99 14.79 15.65
N ALA A 122 -3.13 15.78 14.77
CA ALA A 122 -4.31 16.63 14.67
C ALA A 122 -5.44 15.97 13.86
N GLU A 123 -5.13 15.48 12.66
CA GLU A 123 -6.05 14.80 11.76
C GLU A 123 -5.27 13.81 10.87
N ARG A 124 -5.44 12.51 11.15
CA ARG A 124 -4.70 11.42 10.53
C ARG A 124 -4.79 11.43 8.99
N THR A 125 -5.96 11.76 8.44
CA THR A 125 -6.22 11.77 6.99
C THR A 125 -5.40 12.82 6.22
N THR A 126 -4.76 13.76 6.91
CA THR A 126 -3.87 14.77 6.30
C THR A 126 -2.68 14.15 5.58
N TYR A 127 -2.11 13.07 6.13
CA TYR A 127 -0.90 12.42 5.59
C TYR A 127 -1.05 10.91 5.40
N GLU A 128 -2.16 10.32 5.84
CA GLU A 128 -2.45 8.89 5.64
C GLU A 128 -3.63 8.73 4.69
N ILE A 129 -3.34 8.37 3.45
CA ILE A 129 -4.37 8.05 2.44
C ILE A 129 -5.09 6.72 2.74
N MET A 130 -4.52 5.89 3.61
CA MET A 130 -5.01 4.54 3.96
C MET A 130 -4.80 4.29 5.45
N ASP A 131 -5.76 3.61 6.08
CA ASP A 131 -5.66 3.21 7.50
C ASP A 131 -4.66 2.03 7.65
N PRO A 132 -3.63 2.14 8.50
CA PRO A 132 -2.70 1.03 8.76
C PRO A 132 -3.40 -0.26 9.19
N VAL A 133 -4.48 -0.16 9.97
CA VAL A 133 -5.23 -1.32 10.47
C VAL A 133 -5.94 -2.04 9.34
N ALA A 134 -6.40 -1.31 8.31
CA ALA A 134 -7.04 -1.90 7.14
C ALA A 134 -6.08 -2.78 6.31
N VAL A 135 -4.77 -2.67 6.52
CA VAL A 135 -3.72 -3.46 5.84
C VAL A 135 -3.17 -4.59 6.73
N GLY A 136 -3.60 -4.65 8.00
CA GLY A 136 -3.07 -5.60 8.98
C GLY A 136 -1.86 -5.10 9.77
N GLN A 137 -1.56 -3.80 9.74
CA GLN A 137 -0.54 -3.23 10.64
C GLN A 137 -1.17 -2.78 11.96
N ALA A 138 -0.37 -2.81 13.03
CA ALA A 138 -0.83 -2.43 14.38
C ALA A 138 -1.27 -0.97 14.52
N GLY A 139 -0.93 -0.09 13.57
CA GLY A 139 -1.26 1.33 13.60
C GLY A 139 -0.14 2.24 13.13
N THR A 140 -0.42 3.54 13.16
CA THR A 140 0.50 4.63 12.83
C THR A 140 1.70 4.65 13.78
N LYS A 141 2.90 4.89 13.24
CA LYS A 141 4.14 4.99 14.03
C LYS A 141 4.69 6.41 13.99
N ILE A 142 4.70 7.09 15.13
CA ILE A 142 5.45 8.34 15.32
C ILE A 142 6.90 7.97 15.67
N VAL A 143 7.84 8.32 14.79
CA VAL A 143 9.26 8.03 14.99
C VAL A 143 9.95 9.27 15.52
N LEU A 144 10.63 9.16 16.66
CA LEU A 144 11.48 10.23 17.17
C LEU A 144 12.84 10.17 16.48
N GLY A 145 13.20 11.25 15.80
CA GLY A 145 14.47 11.44 15.13
C GLY A 145 14.91 12.90 15.14
N LYS A 146 16.00 13.22 14.44
CA LYS A 146 16.57 14.58 14.41
C LYS A 146 15.62 15.62 13.79
N HIS A 147 14.61 15.16 13.06
CA HIS A 147 13.60 16.01 12.41
C HIS A 147 12.29 16.13 13.19
N SER A 148 12.19 15.49 14.35
CA SER A 148 10.96 15.52 15.15
C SER A 148 10.71 16.89 15.75
N GLY A 149 9.43 17.27 15.75
CA GLY A 149 8.97 18.54 16.32
C GLY A 149 8.56 18.40 17.78
N ARG A 150 8.29 19.55 18.42
CA ARG A 150 7.78 19.61 19.81
C ARG A 150 6.52 18.76 20.01
N ALA A 151 5.62 18.72 19.01
CA ALA A 151 4.39 17.93 19.07
C ALA A 151 4.66 16.42 19.15
N GLY A 152 5.51 15.89 18.26
CA GLY A 152 5.87 14.47 18.27
C GLY A 152 6.66 14.07 19.52
N PHE A 153 7.56 14.94 20.00
CA PHE A 153 8.27 14.71 21.26
C PHE A 153 7.32 14.74 22.47
N GLY A 154 6.40 15.70 22.52
CA GLY A 154 5.40 15.79 23.59
C GLY A 154 4.45 14.59 23.62
N ASP A 155 4.01 14.08 22.46
CA ASP A 155 3.22 12.85 22.38
C ASP A 155 3.99 11.63 22.92
N ALA A 156 5.27 11.50 22.59
CA ALA A 156 6.10 10.42 23.08
C ALA A 156 6.28 10.46 24.61
N LEU A 157 6.52 11.65 25.18
CA LEU A 157 6.63 11.81 26.64
C LEU A 157 5.33 11.48 27.36
N LYS A 158 4.18 11.90 26.81
CA LYS A 158 2.86 11.55 27.35
C LYS A 158 2.63 10.04 27.38
N LYS A 159 3.03 9.32 26.32
CA LYS A 159 2.94 7.86 26.26
C LYS A 159 3.85 7.13 27.26
N MET A 160 4.84 7.83 27.81
CA MET A 160 5.75 7.34 28.84
C MET A 160 5.36 7.84 30.24
N ASP A 161 4.21 8.52 30.38
CA ASP A 161 3.76 9.16 31.62
C ASP A 161 4.76 10.18 32.18
N ILE A 162 5.53 10.84 31.31
CA ILE A 162 6.48 11.89 31.68
C ILE A 162 5.85 13.26 31.46
N VAL A 163 5.74 14.05 32.54
CA VAL A 163 5.31 15.45 32.51
C VAL A 163 6.55 16.34 32.57
N LEU A 164 6.64 17.29 31.64
CA LEU A 164 7.64 18.35 31.70
C LEU A 164 7.07 19.52 32.49
N GLU A 165 7.83 20.02 33.45
CA GLU A 165 7.62 21.36 33.99
C GLU A 165 8.11 22.39 32.95
N ASP A 166 7.45 23.56 32.90
CA ASP A 166 7.73 24.62 31.92
C ASP A 166 9.17 25.16 31.98
#